data_AF-A0A969HB50-F1
#
_entry.id   AF-A0A969HB50-F1
#
_cell.length_a   1.000
_cell.length_b   1.000
_cell.length_c   1.000
_cell.angle_alpha   90.00
_cell.angle_beta   90.00
_cell.angle_gamma   90.00
#
_symmetry.space_group_name_H-M   'P 1'
#
loop_
_entity.id
_entity.type
_entity.pdbx_description
1 polymer ?
#
loop_
_entity_poly.entity_id
_entity_poly.type
_entity_poly.pdbx_seq_one_letter_code
_entity_poly.pdbx_strand_id
1 'polypeptide(L)' 'MAGKFAAVKREHGGEALAVLASAKCTNEENYLFSKFTRQVLGTNSIDHCARL' A
#
# COMPACT_ATOMS: atom_id res chain seq x y z
N MET A 1 -1.13 -13.79 -7.73
CA MET A 1 -0.92 -12.34 -7.64
C MET A 1 0.34 -11.92 -6.84
N ALA A 2 0.85 -12.72 -5.89
CA ALA A 2 2.03 -12.33 -5.08
C ALA A 2 3.38 -12.32 -5.82
N GLY A 3 3.64 -13.28 -6.72
CA GLY A 3 4.97 -13.43 -7.35
C GLY A 3 5.40 -12.25 -8.24
N LYS A 4 4.47 -11.71 -9.04
CA LYS A 4 4.73 -10.51 -9.86
C LYS A 4 4.92 -9.26 -8.99
N PHE A 5 4.17 -9.15 -7.91
CA PHE A 5 4.26 -8.02 -6.97
C PHE A 5 5.62 -7.98 -6.26
N ALA A 6 6.11 -9.15 -5.83
CA ALA A 6 7.45 -9.28 -5.24
C ALA A 6 8.57 -9.04 -6.27
N ALA A 7 8.39 -9.47 -7.52
CA ALA A 7 9.34 -9.20 -8.60
C ALA A 7 9.48 -7.69 -8.88
N VAL A 8 8.36 -6.97 -9.03
CA VAL A 8 8.35 -5.51 -9.23
C VAL A 8 9.01 -4.79 -8.06
N LYS A 9 8.70 -5.17 -6.81
CA LYS A 9 9.35 -4.60 -5.63
C LYS A 9 10.87 -4.80 -5.65
N ARG A 10 11.34 -5.98 -6.08
CA ARG A 10 12.78 -6.29 -6.13
C ARG A 10 13.50 -5.53 -7.23
N GLU A 11 12.85 -5.31 -8.37
CA GLU A 11 13.45 -4.68 -9.55
C GLU A 11 13.39 -3.16 -9.51
N HIS A 12 12.29 -2.59 -9.01
CA HIS A 12 12.04 -1.14 -9.02
C HIS A 12 11.94 -0.52 -7.62
N GLY A 13 12.11 -1.30 -6.56
CA GLY A 13 11.99 -0.85 -5.17
C GLY A 13 10.54 -0.70 -4.69
N GLY A 14 10.39 -0.28 -3.44
CA GLY A 14 9.08 -0.08 -2.81
C GLY A 14 8.26 1.05 -3.44
N GLU A 15 8.90 2.13 -3.89
CA GLU A 15 8.24 3.30 -4.48
C GLU A 15 7.47 3.01 -5.77
N ALA A 16 7.82 1.93 -6.48
CA ALA A 16 7.09 1.48 -7.67
C ALA A 16 5.71 0.87 -7.34
N LEU A 17 5.37 0.73 -6.06
CA LEU A 17 4.11 0.16 -5.59
C LEU A 17 3.32 1.21 -4.81
N ALA A 18 1.99 1.15 -4.95
CA ALA A 18 1.06 1.99 -4.22
C ALA A 18 -0.12 1.16 -3.69
N VAL A 19 -0.74 1.64 -2.61
CA VAL A 19 -1.94 1.04 -2.02
C VAL A 19 -3.09 2.03 -2.07
N LEU A 20 -4.25 1.56 -2.54
CA LEU A 20 -5.49 2.32 -2.57
C LEU A 20 -6.43 1.73 -1.52
N ALA A 21 -6.71 2.51 -0.48
CA ALA A 21 -7.60 2.13 0.60
C ALA A 21 -9.02 2.70 0.38
N SER A 22 -10.04 1.92 0.71
CA SER A 22 -11.44 2.30 0.49
C SER A 22 -11.97 3.15 1.64
N ALA A 23 -12.74 4.20 1.34
CA ALA A 23 -13.49 4.97 2.34
C ALA A 23 -14.59 4.19 3.06
N LYS A 24 -14.89 2.97 2.59
CA LYS A 24 -15.86 2.07 3.24
C LYS A 24 -15.21 1.09 4.23
N CYS A 25 -13.88 1.06 4.30
CA CYS A 25 -13.14 0.29 5.29
C CYS A 25 -13.11 1.01 6.64
N THR A 26 -12.92 0.28 7.73
CA THR A 26 -12.80 0.88 9.06
C THR A 26 -11.46 1.60 9.24
N ASN A 27 -11.36 2.42 10.28
CA ASN A 27 -10.13 3.14 10.60
C ASN A 27 -8.97 2.17 10.90
N GLU A 28 -9.25 1.02 11.50
CA GLU A 28 -8.29 -0.03 11.81
C GLU A 28 -7.76 -0.69 10.53
N GLU A 29 -8.63 -0.93 9.55
CA GLU A 29 -8.24 -1.46 8.25
C GLU A 29 -7.34 -0.47 7.50
N ASN A 30 -7.68 0.81 7.51
CA ASN A 30 -6.84 1.87 6.95
C ASN A 30 -5.49 1.99 7.66
N TYR A 31 -5.47 1.84 8.98
CA TYR A 31 -4.24 1.79 9.75
C TYR A 31 -3.36 0.58 9.36
N LEU A 32 -3.97 -0.59 9.18
CA LEU A 32 -3.27 -1.78 8.70
C LEU A 32 -2.71 -1.60 7.29
N PHE A 33 -3.47 -1.01 6.37
CA PHE A 33 -2.97 -0.69 5.02
C PHE A 33 -1.80 0.27 5.07
N SER A 34 -1.86 1.32 5.89
CA SER A 34 -0.76 2.26 6.08
C SER A 34 0.48 1.59 6.65
N LYS A 35 0.31 0.74 7.68
CA LYS A 35 1.41 -0.04 8.27
C LYS A 35 2.02 -1.00 7.25
N PHE A 36 1.20 -1.72 6.51
CA PHE A 36 1.64 -2.65 5.47
C PHE A 36 2.44 -1.93 4.37
N THR A 37 1.92 -0.81 3.88
CA THR A 37 2.57 -0.04 2.81
C THR A 37 3.93 0.48 3.26
N ARG A 38 4.03 1.02 4.46
CA ARG A 38 5.28 1.59 4.98
C ARG A 38 6.28 0.54 5.42
N GLN A 39 5.85 -0.47 6.16
CA GLN A 39 6.76 -1.45 6.78
C GLN A 39 7.04 -2.65 5.87
N VAL A 40 6.07 -3.08 5.08
CA VAL A 40 6.20 -4.27 4.24
C VAL A 40 6.52 -3.89 2.80
N LEU A 41 5.84 -2.90 2.21
CA LEU A 41 6.15 -2.46 0.85
C LEU A 41 7.34 -1.48 0.82
N GLY A 42 7.60 -0.77 1.91
CA GLY A 42 8.72 0.18 2.01
C GLY A 42 8.46 1.47 1.24
N THR A 43 7.19 1.86 1.10
CA THR A 43 6.76 3.06 0.37
C THR A 43 5.78 3.87 1.19
N ASN A 44 5.71 5.16 0.92
CA ASN A 44 4.69 6.05 1.49
C ASN A 44 3.52 6.30 0.53
N SER A 45 3.54 5.68 -0.64
CA SER A 45 2.49 5.78 -1.66
C SER A 45 1.23 5.02 -1.23
N ILE A 46 0.42 5.64 -0.38
CA ILE A 46 -0.91 5.18 0.02
C ILE A 46 -1.92 6.32 -0.17
N ASP A 47 -3.05 6.01 -0.80
CA ASP A 47 -4.14 6.95 -0.97
C ASP A 47 -5.48 6.35 -0.51
N HIS A 48 -6.39 7.21 -0.06
CA HIS A 48 -7.67 6.80 0.52
C HIS A 48 -8.80 7.66 -0.06
N CYS A 49 -9.93 7.06 -0.41
CA CYS A 49 -11.01 7.76 -1.12
C CYS A 49 -11.65 8.94 -0.35
N ALA A 50 -11.50 9.02 0.97
CA ALA A 50 -11.93 10.18 1.78
C ALA A 50 -10.87 11.30 1.89
N ARG A 51 -9.79 11.23 1.12
CA ARG A 51 -8.85 12.33 0.97
C ARG A 51 -9.46 13.36 -0.02
N LEU A 52 -10.50 14.04 0.44
CA LEU A 52 -11.04 15.26 -0.16
C LEU A 52 -10.89 16.41 0.84
#